data_AF-A0A5C7MPA2-F1
#
_entry.id   AF-A0A5C7MPA2-F1
#
_cell.length_a   1.000
_cell.length_b   1.000
_cell.length_c   1.000
_cell.angle_alpha   90.00
_cell.angle_beta   90.00
_cell.angle_gamma   90.00
#
_symmetry.space_group_name_H-M   'P 1'
#
loop_
_entity.id
_entity.type
_entity.pdbx_description
1 polymer ?
#
loop_
_entity_poly.entity_id
_entity_poly.type
_entity_poly.pdbx_seq_one_letter_code
_entity_poly.pdbx_strand_id
1 'polypeptide(L)'
;FYANRDEKSVIFGKALRELTSLYPDRLSVVHWLESVQGLPNPTILATQLAPYTTRETFICGPAPFMAAAEETLLKSGADKSNVHLEVFQSLDSDPFAAVVLAEDDSDEGPATAIVTLDGETHELQWPRKAVLLDVLLDKGLDAPFSCREGHCGACAVLMKKGDVDMAINDVLEPSDLEEGLILGCQAVPKTDSVEVTYDE
;
A
#
# COMPACT_ATOMS: atom_id res chain seq x y z
N PHE A 1 -0.10 6.97 20.96
CA PHE A 1 -1.51 7.36 21.16
C PHE A 1 -2.35 6.25 20.55
N TYR A 2 -3.24 5.61 21.31
CA TYR A 2 -4.00 4.43 20.86
C TYR A 2 -5.50 4.65 21.10
N ALA A 3 -6.23 4.92 20.01
CA ALA A 3 -7.63 5.30 20.05
C ALA A 3 -8.55 4.14 19.67
N ASN A 4 -9.56 3.87 20.49
CA ASN A 4 -10.54 2.81 20.29
C ASN A 4 -11.94 3.34 20.61
N ARG A 5 -12.98 2.68 20.08
CA ARG A 5 -14.37 3.04 20.37
C ARG A 5 -14.70 2.90 21.86
N ASP A 6 -14.30 1.79 22.46
CA ASP A 6 -14.57 1.44 23.85
C ASP A 6 -13.50 0.50 24.41
N GLU A 7 -13.53 0.26 25.73
CA GLU A 7 -12.57 -0.60 26.41
C GLU A 7 -12.54 -2.02 25.84
N LYS A 8 -13.70 -2.56 25.41
CA LYS A 8 -13.80 -3.91 24.85
C LYS A 8 -13.16 -4.01 23.47
N SER A 9 -13.03 -2.89 22.76
CA SER A 9 -12.41 -2.79 21.44
C SER A 9 -10.89 -2.63 21.52
N VAL A 10 -10.30 -2.52 22.71
CA VAL A 10 -8.85 -2.45 22.91
C VAL A 10 -8.26 -3.85 22.75
N ILE A 11 -7.75 -4.15 21.57
CA ILE A 11 -6.96 -5.36 21.36
C ILE A 11 -5.59 -5.21 22.03
N PHE A 12 -5.00 -6.34 22.44
CA PHE A 12 -3.71 -6.40 23.14
C PHE A 12 -3.60 -5.60 24.46
N GLY A 13 -4.69 -5.13 25.04
CA GLY A 13 -4.65 -4.24 26.23
C GLY A 13 -3.85 -4.80 27.41
N LYS A 14 -3.94 -6.11 27.69
CA LYS A 14 -3.11 -6.77 28.73
C LYS A 14 -1.63 -6.75 28.36
N ALA A 15 -1.29 -7.17 27.13
CA ALA A 15 0.09 -7.22 26.67
C ALA A 15 0.74 -5.83 26.63
N LEU A 16 0.02 -4.81 26.17
CA LEU A 16 0.49 -3.42 26.19
C LEU A 16 0.80 -2.93 27.60
N ARG A 17 -0.04 -3.28 28.59
CA ARG A 17 0.18 -2.92 30.00
C ARG A 17 1.38 -3.63 30.61
N GLU A 18 1.59 -4.89 30.25
CA GLU A 18 2.79 -5.64 30.66
C GLU A 18 4.05 -5.01 30.05
N LEU A 19 4.02 -4.66 28.76
CA LEU A 19 5.15 -4.02 28.07
C LEU A 19 5.47 -2.63 28.62
N THR A 20 4.48 -1.79 28.90
CA THR A 20 4.71 -0.47 29.52
C THR A 20 5.26 -0.59 30.93
N SER A 21 4.88 -1.62 31.69
CA SER A 21 5.47 -1.90 33.00
C SER A 21 6.91 -2.41 32.93
N LEU A 22 7.26 -3.20 31.90
CA LEU A 22 8.61 -3.73 31.72
C LEU A 22 9.58 -2.68 31.15
N TYR A 23 9.08 -1.75 30.33
CA TYR A 23 9.89 -0.76 29.63
C TYR A 23 9.37 0.68 29.81
N PRO A 24 9.23 1.17 31.05
CA PRO A 24 8.58 2.46 31.34
C PRO A 24 9.31 3.65 30.71
N ASP A 25 10.63 3.56 30.52
CA ASP A 25 11.43 4.62 29.91
C ASP A 25 11.37 4.63 28.37
N ARG A 26 10.84 3.57 27.75
CA ARG A 26 10.84 3.38 26.29
C ARG A 26 9.44 3.35 25.69
N LEU A 27 8.44 2.87 26.42
CA LEU A 27 7.09 2.69 25.93
C LEU A 27 6.08 3.37 26.85
N SER A 28 5.36 4.33 26.29
CA SER A 28 4.17 4.93 26.90
C SER A 28 2.98 4.75 25.96
N VAL A 29 1.86 4.27 26.51
CA VAL A 29 0.62 4.06 25.76
C VAL A 29 -0.46 4.95 26.35
N VAL A 30 -0.84 5.98 25.61
CA VAL A 30 -2.00 6.82 25.91
C VAL A 30 -3.23 6.18 25.26
N HIS A 31 -4.10 5.58 26.07
CA HIS A 31 -5.39 5.07 25.60
C HIS A 31 -6.40 6.21 25.47
N TRP A 32 -7.09 6.26 24.32
CA TRP A 32 -8.18 7.20 24.06
C TRP A 32 -9.45 6.43 23.72
N LEU A 33 -10.50 6.56 24.54
CA LEU A 33 -11.74 5.82 24.34
C LEU A 33 -12.86 6.77 23.91
N GLU A 34 -13.45 6.54 22.73
CA GLU A 34 -14.57 7.34 22.21
C GLU A 34 -15.74 7.36 23.19
N SER A 35 -16.09 6.20 23.75
CA SER A 35 -17.14 6.04 24.76
C SER A 35 -16.95 6.89 26.03
N VAL A 36 -15.74 7.39 26.29
CA VAL A 36 -15.42 8.22 27.47
C VAL A 36 -15.17 9.68 27.08
N GLN A 37 -14.47 9.90 25.97
CA GLN A 37 -13.88 11.20 25.61
C GLN A 37 -14.35 11.73 24.25
N GLY A 38 -15.18 10.97 23.53
CA GLY A 38 -15.55 11.24 22.13
C GLY A 38 -14.40 10.95 21.16
N LEU A 39 -14.64 11.22 19.88
CA LEU A 39 -13.59 11.07 18.85
C LEU A 39 -12.44 12.06 19.10
N PRO A 40 -11.17 11.66 18.90
CA PRO A 40 -10.05 12.60 18.94
C PRO A 40 -10.28 13.73 17.93
N ASN A 41 -10.30 14.96 18.40
CA ASN A 41 -10.39 16.14 17.54
C ASN A 41 -9.00 16.77 17.33
N PRO A 42 -8.83 17.65 16.33
CA PRO A 42 -7.53 18.24 16.01
C PRO A 42 -6.86 18.96 17.19
N THR A 43 -7.61 19.63 18.06
CA THR A 43 -7.05 20.33 19.23
C THR A 43 -6.41 19.37 20.23
N ILE A 44 -7.06 18.24 20.47
CA ILE A 44 -6.55 17.19 21.36
C ILE A 44 -5.32 16.54 20.72
N LEU A 45 -5.41 16.18 19.43
CA LEU A 45 -4.28 15.60 18.71
C LEU A 45 -3.08 16.55 18.74
N ALA A 46 -3.27 17.85 18.54
CA ALA A 46 -2.19 18.83 18.59
C ALA A 46 -1.52 18.85 19.96
N THR A 47 -2.32 18.82 21.03
CA THR A 47 -1.79 18.79 22.40
C THR A 47 -0.98 17.52 22.68
N GLN A 48 -1.46 16.37 22.21
CA GLN A 48 -0.83 15.07 22.44
C GLN A 48 0.39 14.83 21.56
N LEU A 49 0.42 15.38 20.34
CA LEU A 49 1.45 15.15 19.34
C LEU A 49 2.56 16.22 19.36
N ALA A 50 2.29 17.43 19.87
CA ALA A 50 3.26 18.53 19.93
C ALA A 50 4.64 18.15 20.53
N PRO A 51 4.75 17.29 21.58
CA PRO A 51 6.05 16.89 22.12
C PRO A 51 6.92 16.03 21.18
N TYR A 52 6.36 15.55 20.07
CA TYR A 52 6.97 14.52 19.22
C TYR A 52 7.24 14.99 17.79
N THR A 53 7.07 16.27 17.47
CA THR A 53 7.18 16.79 16.09
C THR A 53 8.56 16.61 15.45
N THR A 54 9.61 16.44 16.24
CA THR A 54 10.98 16.19 15.75
C THR A 54 11.34 14.71 15.63
N ARG A 55 10.38 13.80 15.85
CA ARG A 55 10.60 12.34 15.84
C ARG A 55 9.95 11.69 14.62
N GLU A 56 10.48 10.53 14.26
CA GLU A 56 9.81 9.58 13.38
C GLU A 56 8.44 9.21 13.95
N THR A 57 7.41 9.37 13.13
CA THR A 57 6.01 9.14 13.51
C THR A 57 5.37 8.21 12.51
N PHE A 58 4.84 7.10 13.03
CA PHE A 58 4.13 6.09 12.26
C PHE A 58 2.64 6.15 12.61
N ILE A 59 1.80 6.26 11.60
CA ILE A 59 0.36 6.47 11.75
C ILE A 59 -0.38 5.38 10.99
N CYS A 60 -1.27 4.67 11.69
CA CYS A 60 -2.17 3.69 11.12
C CYS A 60 -3.54 3.83 11.79
N GLY A 61 -4.62 3.64 11.03
CA GLY A 61 -5.99 3.68 11.52
C GLY A 61 -7.00 4.04 10.43
N PRO A 62 -8.23 4.41 10.82
CA PRO A 62 -9.22 4.88 9.85
C PRO A 62 -8.78 6.17 9.15
N ALA A 63 -9.09 6.31 7.85
CA ALA A 63 -8.66 7.45 7.03
C ALA A 63 -8.91 8.83 7.67
N PRO A 64 -10.08 9.13 8.29
CA PRO A 64 -10.30 10.43 8.93
C PRO A 64 -9.37 10.70 10.11
N PHE A 65 -9.00 9.65 10.86
CA PHE A 65 -8.07 9.76 11.99
C PHE A 65 -6.65 10.01 11.51
N MET A 66 -6.19 9.25 10.50
CA MET A 66 -4.85 9.39 9.96
C MET A 66 -4.63 10.79 9.36
N ALA A 67 -5.58 11.27 8.55
CA ALA A 67 -5.54 12.61 7.97
C ALA A 67 -5.47 13.71 9.05
N ALA A 68 -6.29 13.60 10.09
CA ALA A 68 -6.28 14.56 11.19
C ALA A 68 -4.95 14.55 11.98
N ALA A 69 -4.37 13.37 12.21
CA ALA A 69 -3.09 13.23 12.91
C ALA A 69 -1.92 13.79 12.08
N GLU A 70 -1.88 13.45 10.80
CA GLU A 70 -0.87 13.95 9.85
C GLU A 70 -0.94 15.47 9.72
N GLU A 71 -2.12 16.03 9.41
CA GLU A 71 -2.30 17.48 9.25
C GLU A 71 -1.86 18.23 10.52
N THR A 72 -2.17 17.68 11.69
CA THR A 72 -1.79 18.23 12.98
C THR A 72 -0.28 18.24 13.18
N LEU A 73 0.42 17.15 12.85
CA LEU A 73 1.88 17.06 12.96
C LEU A 73 2.57 18.06 12.04
N LEU A 74 2.15 18.12 10.77
CA LEU A 74 2.73 19.04 9.78
C LEU A 74 2.50 20.51 10.19
N LYS A 75 1.28 20.87 10.64
CA LYS A 75 1.00 22.22 11.16
C LYS A 75 1.78 22.56 12.42
N SER A 76 2.18 21.56 13.19
CA SER A 76 3.00 21.73 14.40
C SER A 76 4.51 21.74 14.12
N GLY A 77 4.91 21.69 12.85
CA GLY A 77 6.30 21.82 12.42
C GLY A 77 7.05 20.49 12.30
N ALA A 78 6.35 19.36 12.22
CA ALA A 78 7.00 18.09 11.87
C ALA A 78 7.48 18.12 10.42
N ASP A 79 8.66 17.54 10.19
CA ASP A 79 9.15 17.29 8.84
C ASP A 79 8.31 16.18 8.19
N LYS A 80 7.84 16.40 6.96
CA LYS A 80 7.02 15.42 6.23
C LYS A 80 7.78 14.09 6.01
N SER A 81 9.10 14.15 5.86
CA SER A 81 9.94 12.95 5.72
C SER A 81 9.97 12.05 6.96
N ASN A 82 9.57 12.57 8.12
CA ASN A 82 9.48 11.81 9.37
C ASN A 82 8.05 11.31 9.67
N VAL A 83 7.08 11.52 8.77
CA VAL A 83 5.67 11.17 8.98
C VAL A 83 5.23 10.11 7.99
N HIS A 84 5.14 8.88 8.49
CA HIS A 84 4.85 7.66 7.73
C HIS A 84 3.43 7.20 7.99
N LEU A 85 2.66 6.97 6.92
CA LEU A 85 1.29 6.49 7.00
C LEU A 85 1.22 5.07 6.43
N GLU A 86 0.46 4.21 7.09
CA GLU A 86 0.14 2.89 6.58
C GLU A 86 -1.38 2.73 6.54
N VAL A 87 -1.91 2.48 5.35
CA VAL A 87 -3.35 2.42 5.10
C VAL A 87 -3.79 0.95 5.01
N PHE A 88 -4.69 0.55 5.89
CA PHE A 88 -5.28 -0.79 5.85
C PHE A 88 -6.64 -0.72 5.17
N GLN A 89 -6.77 -1.43 4.06
CA GLN A 89 -8.03 -1.59 3.35
C GLN A 89 -8.46 -3.06 3.39
N SER A 90 -9.77 -3.27 3.51
CA SER A 90 -10.33 -4.60 3.27
C SER A 90 -10.47 -4.77 1.77
N LEU A 91 -10.11 -5.95 1.27
CA LEU A 91 -10.27 -6.26 -0.15
C LEU A 91 -11.76 -6.40 -0.48
N ASP A 92 -12.14 -5.91 -1.66
CA ASP A 92 -13.50 -6.02 -2.16
C ASP A 92 -13.77 -7.41 -2.77
N SER A 93 -12.71 -8.14 -3.10
CA SER A 93 -12.79 -9.45 -3.75
C SER A 93 -11.74 -10.44 -3.23
N ASP A 94 -11.87 -11.72 -3.60
CA ASP A 94 -10.85 -12.74 -3.31
C ASP A 94 -9.67 -12.57 -4.30
N PRO A 95 -8.49 -12.10 -3.83
CA PRO A 95 -7.36 -11.87 -4.73
C PRO A 95 -6.79 -13.17 -5.30
N PHE A 96 -7.11 -14.34 -4.72
CA PHE A 96 -6.59 -15.63 -5.18
C PHE A 96 -7.58 -16.39 -6.08
N ALA A 97 -8.72 -15.78 -6.41
CA ALA A 97 -9.65 -16.36 -7.36
C ALA A 97 -8.99 -16.49 -8.75
N ALA A 98 -9.21 -17.64 -9.39
CA ALA A 98 -8.70 -17.92 -10.73
C ALA A 98 -9.21 -16.89 -11.74
N VAL A 99 -8.30 -16.36 -12.54
CA VAL A 99 -8.60 -15.38 -13.59
C VAL A 99 -8.81 -16.09 -14.91
N VAL A 100 -9.82 -15.68 -15.66
CA VAL A 100 -9.98 -16.06 -17.06
C VAL A 100 -9.89 -14.77 -17.86
N LEU A 101 -8.85 -14.66 -18.69
CA LEU A 101 -8.68 -13.52 -19.56
C LEU A 101 -9.72 -13.54 -20.68
N ALA A 102 -10.32 -12.39 -20.94
CA ALA A 102 -11.07 -12.20 -22.16
C ALA A 102 -10.12 -12.15 -23.37
N GLU A 103 -10.60 -12.62 -24.52
CA GLU A 103 -9.88 -12.43 -25.78
C GLU A 103 -9.74 -10.93 -26.08
N ASP A 104 -8.63 -10.56 -26.71
CA ASP A 104 -8.39 -9.17 -27.13
C ASP A 104 -9.33 -8.81 -28.29
N ASP A 105 -10.19 -7.82 -28.06
CA ASP A 105 -11.13 -7.27 -29.03
C ASP A 105 -10.70 -5.90 -29.58
N SER A 106 -9.44 -5.49 -29.33
CA SER A 106 -8.91 -4.21 -29.79
C SER A 106 -8.54 -4.24 -31.28
N ASP A 107 -8.69 -3.11 -31.95
CA ASP A 107 -8.32 -2.98 -33.38
C ASP A 107 -6.81 -3.14 -33.62
N GLU A 108 -6.01 -2.90 -32.59
CA GLU A 108 -4.54 -2.95 -32.62
C GLU A 108 -3.99 -4.37 -32.35
N GLY A 109 -4.84 -5.28 -31.85
CA GLY A 109 -4.45 -6.59 -31.37
C GLY A 109 -3.66 -6.55 -30.05
N PRO A 110 -3.33 -7.73 -29.47
CA PRO A 110 -2.64 -7.79 -28.20
C PRO A 110 -1.23 -7.20 -28.28
N ALA A 111 -0.81 -6.54 -27.20
CA ALA A 111 0.57 -6.13 -27.01
C ALA A 111 1.47 -7.33 -26.70
N THR A 112 2.78 -7.11 -26.60
CA THR A 112 3.77 -8.11 -26.21
C THR A 112 4.36 -7.78 -24.84
N ALA A 113 4.22 -8.68 -23.87
CA ALA A 113 4.90 -8.61 -22.58
C ALA A 113 6.18 -9.46 -22.63
N ILE A 114 7.33 -8.84 -22.38
CA ILE A 114 8.61 -9.53 -22.19
C ILE A 114 8.93 -9.47 -20.69
N VAL A 115 8.78 -10.59 -19.99
CA VAL A 115 8.88 -10.64 -18.52
C VAL A 115 10.04 -11.52 -18.12
N THR A 116 10.97 -10.97 -17.35
CA THR A 116 12.01 -11.76 -16.68
C THR A 116 11.58 -12.06 -15.25
N LEU A 117 11.49 -13.35 -14.92
CA LEU A 117 11.06 -13.86 -13.62
C LEU A 117 11.82 -15.16 -13.33
N ASP A 118 12.40 -15.26 -12.13
CA ASP A 118 13.13 -16.45 -11.66
C ASP A 118 14.30 -16.83 -12.59
N GLY A 119 14.94 -15.84 -13.23
CA GLY A 119 16.04 -16.02 -14.16
C GLY A 119 15.63 -16.47 -15.57
N GLU A 120 14.32 -16.62 -15.85
CA GLU A 120 13.79 -16.95 -17.17
C GLU A 120 13.09 -15.75 -17.81
N THR A 121 13.29 -15.56 -19.12
CA THR A 121 12.58 -14.54 -19.90
C THR A 121 11.45 -15.18 -20.68
N HIS A 122 10.23 -14.69 -20.46
CA HIS A 122 9.01 -15.12 -21.12
C HIS A 122 8.50 -14.02 -22.05
N GLU A 123 8.11 -14.39 -23.27
CA GLU A 123 7.43 -13.50 -24.21
C GLU A 123 5.96 -13.95 -24.34
N LEU A 124 5.04 -13.07 -23.96
CA LEU A 124 3.61 -13.38 -23.85
C LEU A 124 2.78 -12.38 -24.67
N GLN A 125 1.68 -12.85 -25.23
CA GLN A 125 0.64 -11.96 -25.73
C GLN A 125 -0.12 -11.35 -24.56
N TRP A 126 -0.23 -10.03 -24.58
CA TRP A 126 -0.85 -9.23 -23.53
C TRP A 126 -2.09 -8.52 -24.09
N PRO A 127 -3.31 -9.03 -23.78
CA PRO A 127 -4.54 -8.33 -24.13
C PRO A 127 -4.57 -6.92 -23.54
N ARG A 128 -4.87 -5.90 -24.34
CA ARG A 128 -4.69 -4.47 -23.94
C ARG A 128 -5.56 -4.02 -22.76
N LYS A 129 -6.62 -4.75 -22.47
CA LYS A 129 -7.53 -4.49 -21.33
C LYS A 129 -7.22 -5.34 -20.10
N ALA A 130 -6.29 -6.29 -20.19
CA ALA A 130 -5.90 -7.15 -19.08
C ALA A 130 -4.74 -6.51 -18.30
N VAL A 131 -4.74 -6.68 -16.98
CA VAL A 131 -3.60 -6.27 -16.17
C VAL A 131 -2.45 -7.28 -16.28
N LEU A 132 -1.21 -6.82 -16.19
CA LEU A 132 -0.02 -7.66 -16.38
C LEU A 132 -0.04 -8.91 -15.48
N LEU A 133 -0.33 -8.75 -14.19
CA LEU A 133 -0.32 -9.86 -13.23
C LEU A 133 -1.25 -10.99 -13.67
N ASP A 134 -2.44 -10.65 -14.15
CA ASP A 134 -3.44 -11.64 -14.57
C ASP A 134 -2.97 -12.42 -15.81
N VAL A 135 -2.23 -11.77 -16.72
CA VAL A 135 -1.59 -12.42 -17.87
C VAL A 135 -0.52 -13.41 -17.43
N LEU A 136 0.27 -13.07 -16.42
CA LEU A 136 1.30 -13.96 -15.88
C LEU A 136 0.67 -15.18 -15.20
N LEU A 137 -0.32 -14.96 -14.33
CA LEU A 137 -1.00 -16.03 -13.60
C LEU A 137 -1.78 -16.97 -14.53
N ASP A 138 -2.46 -16.46 -15.57
CA ASP A 138 -3.14 -17.27 -16.59
C ASP A 138 -2.18 -18.20 -17.33
N LYS A 139 -0.92 -17.77 -17.52
CA LYS A 139 0.13 -18.56 -18.16
C LYS A 139 0.87 -19.47 -17.17
N GLY A 140 0.46 -19.50 -15.91
CA GLY A 140 1.03 -20.33 -14.86
C GLY A 140 2.37 -19.82 -14.33
N LEU A 141 2.69 -18.54 -14.54
CA LEU A 141 3.87 -17.90 -13.99
C LEU A 141 3.55 -17.38 -12.58
N ASP A 142 4.39 -17.73 -11.61
CA ASP A 142 4.18 -17.42 -10.18
C ASP A 142 4.71 -16.02 -9.82
N ALA A 143 4.20 -15.00 -10.51
CA ALA A 143 4.55 -13.62 -10.23
C ALA A 143 4.10 -13.23 -8.81
N PRO A 144 4.90 -12.50 -8.01
CA PRO A 144 4.55 -12.15 -6.64
C PRO A 144 3.34 -11.20 -6.58
N PHE A 145 2.41 -11.45 -5.65
CA PHE A 145 1.26 -10.57 -5.41
C PHE A 145 0.61 -10.79 -4.03
N SER A 146 -0.28 -9.88 -3.64
CA SER A 146 -1.11 -10.04 -2.43
C SER A 146 -2.51 -9.43 -2.58
N CYS A 147 -2.66 -8.10 -2.69
CA CYS A 147 -3.98 -7.45 -2.66
C CYS A 147 -4.71 -7.42 -4.00
N ARG A 148 -3.97 -7.32 -5.13
CA ARG A 148 -4.48 -7.08 -6.49
C ARG A 148 -5.29 -5.78 -6.70
N GLU A 149 -5.27 -4.87 -5.73
CA GLU A 149 -6.05 -3.63 -5.74
C GLU A 149 -5.17 -2.35 -5.74
N GLY A 150 -3.84 -2.49 -5.79
CA GLY A 150 -2.91 -1.34 -5.88
C GLY A 150 -2.46 -0.75 -4.54
N HIS A 151 -2.73 -1.43 -3.42
CA HIS A 151 -2.50 -0.89 -2.07
C HIS A 151 -1.31 -1.48 -1.30
N CYS A 152 -0.70 -2.58 -1.76
CA CYS A 152 0.29 -3.34 -0.95
C CYS A 152 1.71 -3.41 -1.53
N GLY A 153 1.91 -3.06 -2.80
CA GLY A 153 3.23 -3.13 -3.45
C GLY A 153 3.78 -4.53 -3.74
N ALA A 154 3.13 -5.61 -3.28
CA ALA A 154 3.63 -6.98 -3.45
C ALA A 154 3.82 -7.44 -4.91
N CYS A 155 3.12 -6.82 -5.86
CA CYS A 155 3.29 -7.06 -7.30
C CYS A 155 4.14 -6.00 -8.00
N ALA A 156 4.96 -5.26 -7.24
CA ALA A 156 5.87 -4.29 -7.82
C ALA A 156 6.85 -5.01 -8.74
N VAL A 157 7.10 -4.41 -9.90
CA VAL A 157 7.98 -4.94 -10.94
C VAL A 157 8.70 -3.80 -11.62
N LEU A 158 9.96 -4.01 -12.01
CA LEU A 158 10.76 -2.98 -12.65
C LEU A 158 10.51 -2.97 -14.16
N MET A 159 10.07 -1.84 -14.70
CA MET A 159 9.90 -1.63 -16.13
C MET A 159 11.23 -1.25 -16.78
N LYS A 160 11.69 -2.05 -17.74
CA LYS A 160 12.94 -1.83 -18.47
C LYS A 160 12.71 -1.08 -19.78
N LYS A 161 11.61 -1.35 -20.48
CA LYS A 161 11.20 -0.67 -21.71
C LYS A 161 9.69 -0.65 -21.88
N GLY A 162 9.20 0.30 -22.66
CA GLY A 162 7.78 0.49 -22.94
C GLY A 162 7.13 1.48 -21.99
N ASP A 163 5.79 1.51 -21.99
CA ASP A 163 4.99 2.32 -21.09
C ASP A 163 3.69 1.60 -20.75
N VAL A 164 3.14 1.90 -19.58
CA VAL A 164 1.90 1.32 -19.06
C VAL A 164 1.01 2.40 -18.46
N ASP A 165 -0.29 2.18 -18.46
CA ASP A 165 -1.21 2.95 -17.61
C ASP A 165 -1.51 2.12 -16.35
N MET A 166 -1.50 2.76 -15.18
CA MET A 166 -1.90 2.14 -13.91
C MET A 166 -3.23 2.71 -13.42
N ALA A 167 -4.18 1.82 -13.10
CA ALA A 167 -5.50 2.23 -12.61
C ALA A 167 -5.45 2.84 -11.20
N ILE A 168 -4.75 2.18 -10.28
CA ILE A 168 -4.60 2.60 -8.87
C ILE A 168 -3.12 2.50 -8.48
N ASN A 169 -2.60 3.50 -7.76
CA ASN A 169 -1.31 3.44 -7.10
C ASN A 169 -1.36 4.20 -5.77
N ASP A 170 -1.53 3.47 -4.68
CA ASP A 170 -1.58 4.02 -3.32
C ASP A 170 -0.30 3.74 -2.52
N VAL A 171 0.68 3.06 -3.13
CA VAL A 171 1.83 2.47 -2.41
C VAL A 171 3.20 2.89 -2.96
N LEU A 172 3.34 3.07 -4.28
CA LEU A 172 4.61 3.51 -4.86
C LEU A 172 4.73 5.03 -4.76
N GLU A 173 5.84 5.48 -4.19
CA GLU A 173 6.20 6.88 -4.12
C GLU A 173 6.66 7.41 -5.49
N PRO A 174 6.68 8.74 -5.71
CA PRO A 174 7.18 9.30 -6.96
C PRO A 174 8.61 8.85 -7.32
N SER A 175 9.49 8.66 -6.33
CA SER A 175 10.83 8.14 -6.55
C SER A 175 10.84 6.71 -7.07
N ASP A 176 9.93 5.85 -6.58
CA ASP A 176 9.80 4.47 -7.05
C ASP A 176 9.40 4.46 -8.54
N LEU A 177 8.45 5.32 -8.91
CA LEU A 177 8.01 5.47 -10.30
C LEU A 177 9.13 6.01 -11.21
N GLU A 178 9.94 6.96 -10.71
CA GLU A 178 11.11 7.48 -11.43
C GLU A 178 12.19 6.42 -11.63
N GLU A 179 12.34 5.49 -10.69
CA GLU A 179 13.21 4.31 -10.82
C GLU A 179 12.63 3.24 -11.75
N GLY A 180 11.38 3.40 -12.21
CA GLY A 180 10.71 2.53 -13.16
C GLY A 180 9.89 1.41 -12.53
N LEU A 181 9.65 1.45 -11.21
CA LEU A 181 8.74 0.52 -10.56
C LEU A 181 7.29 0.78 -10.99
N ILE A 182 6.58 -0.29 -11.29
CA ILE A 182 5.14 -0.29 -11.60
C ILE A 182 4.44 -1.40 -10.81
N LEU A 183 3.12 -1.33 -10.70
CA LEU A 183 2.31 -2.38 -10.07
C LEU A 183 1.73 -3.31 -11.15
N GLY A 184 2.24 -4.54 -11.24
CA GLY A 184 1.77 -5.52 -12.23
C GLY A 184 0.26 -5.80 -12.14
N CYS A 185 -0.35 -5.72 -10.96
CA CYS A 185 -1.79 -5.92 -10.79
C CYS A 185 -2.66 -4.74 -11.26
N GLN A 186 -2.06 -3.59 -11.60
CA GLN A 186 -2.76 -2.37 -12.01
C GLN A 186 -2.34 -1.90 -13.40
N ALA A 187 -1.22 -2.40 -13.92
CA ALA A 187 -0.64 -1.99 -15.19
C ALA A 187 -1.38 -2.63 -16.38
N VAL A 188 -1.75 -1.81 -17.36
CA VAL A 188 -2.19 -2.21 -18.71
C VAL A 188 -1.23 -1.61 -19.75
N PRO A 189 -1.01 -2.26 -20.91
CA PRO A 189 0.02 -1.83 -21.84
C PRO A 189 -0.43 -0.59 -22.61
N LYS A 190 0.43 0.44 -22.60
CA LYS A 190 0.24 1.66 -23.39
C LYS A 190 1.03 1.64 -24.70
N THR A 191 2.09 0.82 -24.75
CA THR A 191 2.88 0.55 -25.96
C THR A 191 2.68 -0.88 -26.44
N ASP A 192 2.95 -1.14 -27.74
CA ASP A 192 2.79 -2.46 -28.36
C ASP A 192 3.72 -3.54 -27.77
N SER A 193 4.78 -3.12 -27.09
CA SER A 193 5.70 -3.99 -26.38
C SER A 193 6.16 -3.33 -25.09
N VAL A 194 6.21 -4.12 -24.02
CA VAL A 194 6.67 -3.72 -22.70
C VAL A 194 7.60 -4.80 -22.15
N GLU A 195 8.74 -4.39 -21.61
CA GLU A 195 9.75 -5.27 -21.00
C GLU A 195 9.85 -4.97 -19.52
N VAL A 196 9.71 -5.99 -18.67
CA VAL A 196 9.77 -5.88 -17.21
C VAL A 196 10.63 -6.98 -16.58
N THR A 197 11.11 -6.77 -15.36
CA THR A 197 11.87 -7.77 -14.59
C THR A 197 11.45 -7.78 -13.12
N TYR A 198 11.34 -8.98 -12.54
CA TYR A 198 11.14 -9.23 -11.10
C TYR A 198 12.45 -9.60 -10.38
N ASP A 199 13.56 -9.69 -11.10
CA ASP A 199 14.83 -10.22 -10.59
C ASP A 199 15.81 -9.13 -10.13
N GLU A 200 15.40 -7.86 -10.15
CA GLU A 200 16.16 -6.67 -9.73
C GLU A 200 15.38 -5.89 -8.66
#